data_AF-A0AA41AVP9-F1
#
_entry.id   AF-A0AA41AVP9-F1
#
_cell.length_a   1.000
_cell.length_b   1.000
_cell.length_c   1.000
_cell.angle_alpha   90.00
_cell.angle_beta   90.00
_cell.angle_gamma   90.00
#
_symmetry.space_group_name_H-M   'P 1'
#
loop_
_entity.id
_entity.type
_entity.pdbx_description
1 polymer ?
#
loop_
_entity_poly.entity_id
_entity_poly.type
_entity_poly.pdbx_seq_one_letter_code
_entity_poly.pdbx_strand_id
1 'polypeptide(L)'
;MTSDAGVLYGGGGSLLWKQIVAVLAVGAFSFVLTWIIAKAVDVVVGFTDKEAYADVPGQEEERAYDFRTAERLDALAGAGRGTDRETLDEIRRLLREHREG
;
A
#
# COMPACT_ATOMS: atom_id res chain seq x y z
N MET A 1 1.21 42.72 23.31
CA MET A 1 1.32 41.65 22.31
C MET A 1 2.65 41.84 21.61
N THR A 2 3.72 41.27 22.16
CA THR A 2 5.08 41.50 21.66
C THR A 2 5.31 40.58 20.48
N SER A 3 5.46 41.16 19.29
CA SER A 3 5.68 40.42 18.05
C SER A 3 6.98 39.64 18.14
N ASP A 4 6.88 38.32 18.29
CA ASP A 4 7.98 37.36 18.16
C ASP A 4 8.35 37.26 16.67
N ALA A 5 8.89 38.36 16.15
CA ALA A 5 9.28 38.48 14.76
C ALA A 5 10.50 37.59 14.52
N GLY A 6 10.47 36.75 13.48
CA GLY A 6 11.61 35.92 13.10
C GLY A 6 12.88 36.74 12.88
N VAL A 7 14.06 36.11 12.86
CA VAL A 7 15.35 36.82 12.79
C VAL A 7 15.45 37.82 11.62
N LEU A 8 14.74 37.51 10.52
CA LEU A 8 14.69 38.33 9.30
C LEU A 8 13.75 39.56 9.40
N TYR A 9 12.95 39.64 10.47
CA TYR A 9 12.03 40.74 10.78
C TYR A 9 12.45 41.52 12.04
N GLY A 10 13.68 41.32 12.54
CA GLY A 10 14.22 42.02 13.71
C GLY A 10 14.27 41.19 15.00
N GLY A 11 14.00 39.89 14.96
CA GLY A 11 14.19 38.99 16.10
C GLY A 11 15.67 38.73 16.40
N GLY A 12 16.07 38.75 17.67
CA GLY A 12 17.48 38.61 18.07
C GLY A 12 18.10 37.24 17.71
N GLY A 13 19.43 37.22 17.50
CA GLY A 13 20.20 36.01 17.12
C GLY A 13 20.07 34.81 18.06
N SER A 14 19.55 35.00 19.28
CA SER A 14 19.13 33.92 20.18
C SER A 14 18.07 33.00 19.57
N LEU A 15 17.20 33.51 18.68
CA LEU A 15 16.14 32.73 18.05
C LEU A 15 16.66 31.78 16.96
N LEU A 16 17.65 32.21 16.16
CA LEU A 16 18.35 31.36 15.19
C LEU A 16 19.04 30.18 15.88
N TRP A 17 19.74 30.46 16.98
CA TRP A 17 20.43 29.41 17.73
C TRP A 17 19.46 28.34 18.24
N LYS A 18 18.30 28.75 18.77
CA LYS A 18 17.26 27.81 19.21
C LYS A 18 16.73 26.95 18.06
N GLN A 19 16.56 27.51 16.87
CA GLN A 19 16.12 26.76 15.69
C GLN A 19 17.14 25.70 15.27
N ILE A 20 18.43 26.06 15.23
CA ILE A 20 19.51 25.10 14.92
C ILE A 20 19.52 23.96 15.93
N VAL A 21 19.46 24.28 17.23
CA VAL A 21 19.42 23.27 18.29
C VAL A 21 18.17 22.39 18.17
N ALA A 22 17.01 22.97 17.84
CA ALA A 22 15.78 22.21 17.65
C ALA A 22 15.90 21.22 16.47
N VAL A 23 16.42 21.67 15.32
CA VAL A 23 16.62 20.80 14.14
C VAL A 23 17.62 19.69 14.44
N LEU A 24 18.75 20.01 15.08
CA LEU A 24 19.75 19.02 15.46
C LEU A 24 19.19 18.02 16.48
N ALA A 25 18.44 18.48 17.47
CA ALA A 25 17.82 17.63 18.47
C ALA A 25 16.79 16.67 17.85
N VAL A 26 15.90 17.17 17.00
CA VAL A 26 14.90 16.35 16.31
C VAL A 26 15.56 15.36 15.35
N GLY A 27 16.57 15.81 14.59
CA GLY A 27 17.32 14.96 13.67
C GLY A 27 18.06 13.83 14.39
N ALA A 28 18.80 14.17 15.45
CA ALA A 28 19.51 13.19 16.26
C ALA A 28 18.54 12.22 16.95
N PHE A 29 17.46 12.72 17.55
CA PHE A 29 16.46 11.87 18.19
C PHE A 29 15.80 10.91 17.21
N SER A 30 15.31 11.41 16.08
CA SER A 30 14.61 10.59 15.08
C SER A 30 15.53 9.53 14.49
N PHE A 31 16.78 9.88 14.21
CA PHE A 31 17.77 8.95 13.69
C PHE A 31 18.16 7.88 14.72
N VAL A 32 18.57 8.30 15.92
CA VAL A 32 19.09 7.39 16.96
C VAL A 32 17.98 6.48 17.48
N LEU A 33 16.79 7.01 17.75
CA LEU A 33 15.68 6.20 18.24
C LEU A 33 15.25 5.17 17.19
N THR A 34 15.11 5.59 15.93
CA THR A 34 14.79 4.65 14.84
C THR A 34 15.87 3.60 14.68
N TRP A 35 17.15 3.98 14.77
CA TRP A 35 18.26 3.04 14.69
C TRP A 35 18.26 2.01 15.83
N ILE A 36 17.99 2.45 17.06
CA ILE A 36 17.88 1.55 18.23
C ILE A 36 16.72 0.57 18.03
N ILE A 37 15.54 1.07 17.64
CA ILE A 37 14.36 0.22 17.40
C ILE A 37 14.68 -0.77 16.28
N ALA A 38 15.27 -0.31 15.18
CA ALA A 38 15.64 -1.18 14.09
C ALA A 38 16.62 -2.27 14.55
N LYS A 39 17.65 -1.91 15.32
CA LYS A 39 18.58 -2.92 15.84
C LYS A 39 17.91 -3.90 16.81
N ALA A 40 17.00 -3.44 17.65
CA ALA A 40 16.25 -4.31 18.54
C ALA A 40 15.40 -5.32 17.74
N VAL A 41 14.69 -4.86 16.72
CA VAL A 41 13.85 -5.73 15.86
C VAL A 41 14.71 -6.69 15.03
N ASP A 42 15.85 -6.24 14.50
CA ASP A 42 16.82 -7.07 13.77
C ASP A 42 17.34 -8.22 14.64
N VAL A 43 17.54 -7.99 15.94
CA VAL A 43 17.98 -9.02 16.90
C VAL A 43 16.86 -9.99 17.27
N VAL A 44 15.61 -9.52 17.40
CA VAL A 44 14.49 -10.36 17.87
C VAL A 44 13.84 -11.16 16.74
N VAL A 45 13.60 -10.53 15.60
CA VAL A 45 12.86 -11.10 14.46
C VAL A 45 13.72 -11.19 13.21
N GLY A 46 14.60 -10.21 12.98
CA GLY A 46 15.34 -10.06 11.73
C GLY A 46 14.49 -9.38 10.66
N PHE A 47 15.04 -8.35 9.99
CA PHE A 47 14.30 -7.60 8.96
C PHE A 47 14.48 -8.11 7.54
N THR A 48 15.52 -8.90 7.29
CA THR A 48 15.89 -9.31 5.94
C THR A 48 16.43 -10.73 6.01
N ASP A 49 15.83 -11.59 5.19
CA ASP A 49 16.40 -12.90 4.91
C ASP A 49 17.76 -12.72 4.24
N LYS A 50 18.76 -13.41 4.77
CA LYS A 50 20.14 -13.36 4.25
C LYS A 50 20.27 -14.10 2.92
N GLU A 51 19.31 -14.98 2.62
CA GLU A 51 19.23 -15.67 1.35
C GLU A 51 18.49 -14.81 0.34
N ALA A 52 19.05 -14.70 -0.87
CA ALA A 52 18.30 -14.18 -2.01
C ALA A 52 17.05 -15.05 -2.16
N TYR A 53 15.87 -14.42 -2.30
CA TYR A 53 14.58 -15.08 -2.43
C TYR A 53 14.71 -16.24 -3.41
N ALA A 54 14.86 -17.46 -2.89
CA ALA A 54 14.93 -18.64 -3.71
C ALA A 54 13.53 -18.79 -4.30
N ASP A 55 13.43 -18.73 -5.62
CA ASP A 55 12.20 -19.10 -6.31
C ASP A 55 11.87 -20.54 -5.87
N VAL A 56 10.91 -20.70 -4.95
CA VAL A 56 10.48 -22.02 -4.47
C VAL A 56 9.28 -22.41 -5.32
N PRO A 57 9.45 -23.29 -6.34
CA PRO A 57 8.33 -23.74 -7.16
C PRO A 57 7.33 -24.50 -6.27
N GLY A 58 6.14 -23.91 -6.07
CA GLY A 58 5.01 -24.54 -5.38
C GLY A 58 4.65 -23.95 -4.00
N GLN A 59 5.37 -22.97 -3.47
CA GLN A 59 5.06 -22.30 -2.18
C GLN A 59 4.38 -20.92 -2.38
N GLU A 60 3.66 -20.72 -3.49
CA GLU A 60 2.83 -19.53 -3.73
C GLU A 60 1.36 -19.75 -3.35
N GLU A 61 1.08 -20.56 -2.32
CA GLU A 61 -0.30 -20.98 -2.05
C GLU A 61 -1.18 -19.89 -1.40
N GLU A 62 -0.61 -18.79 -0.92
CA GLU A 62 -1.38 -17.66 -0.38
C GLU A 62 -0.85 -16.31 -0.89
N ARG A 63 -1.27 -15.92 -2.10
CA ARG A 63 -1.00 -14.60 -2.69
C ARG A 63 -2.26 -13.73 -2.72
N ALA A 64 -2.10 -12.45 -2.37
CA ALA A 64 -3.16 -11.44 -2.29
C ALA A 64 -3.86 -11.11 -3.62
N TYR A 65 -3.32 -11.58 -4.76
CA TYR A 65 -3.94 -11.46 -6.07
C TYR A 65 -3.92 -12.81 -6.80
N ASP A 66 -5.09 -13.27 -7.22
CA ASP A 66 -5.25 -14.50 -8.00
C ASP A 66 -5.11 -14.20 -9.50
N PHE A 67 -3.85 -14.10 -9.93
CA PHE A 67 -3.50 -13.89 -11.34
C PHE A 67 -3.97 -15.04 -12.24
N ARG A 68 -4.10 -16.27 -11.71
CA ARG A 68 -4.62 -17.41 -12.48
C ARG A 68 -6.12 -17.32 -12.71
N THR A 69 -6.88 -16.78 -11.75
CA THR A 69 -8.31 -16.50 -11.97
C THR A 69 -8.50 -15.35 -12.95
N ALA A 70 -7.65 -14.32 -12.91
CA ALA A 70 -7.66 -13.27 -13.92
C ALA A 70 -7.38 -13.84 -15.34
N GLU A 71 -6.37 -14.71 -15.48
CA GLU A 71 -6.08 -15.40 -16.76
C GLU A 71 -7.22 -16.35 -17.18
N ARG A 72 -7.85 -17.07 -16.26
CA ARG A 72 -9.01 -17.92 -16.59
C ARG A 72 -10.23 -17.10 -16.99
N LEU A 73 -10.48 -15.97 -16.34
CA LEU A 73 -11.57 -15.05 -16.70
C LEU A 73 -11.33 -14.42 -18.07
N ASP A 74 -10.09 -14.00 -18.36
CA ASP A 74 -9.71 -13.49 -19.67
C ASP A 74 -9.79 -14.58 -20.75
N ALA A 75 -9.38 -15.81 -20.45
CA ALA A 75 -9.55 -16.95 -21.34
C ALA A 75 -11.04 -17.30 -21.57
N LEU A 76 -11.90 -17.20 -20.55
CA LEU A 76 -13.34 -17.39 -20.68
C LEU A 76 -14.02 -16.26 -21.46
N ALA A 77 -13.56 -15.03 -21.29
CA ALA A 77 -14.04 -13.86 -22.03
C ALA A 77 -13.55 -13.89 -23.49
N GLY A 78 -12.28 -14.27 -23.71
CA GLY A 78 -11.64 -14.44 -25.02
C GLY A 78 -12.12 -15.68 -25.78
N ALA A 79 -12.59 -16.71 -25.08
CA ALA A 79 -13.27 -17.86 -25.67
C ALA A 79 -14.65 -17.53 -26.25
N GLY A 80 -15.07 -16.27 -26.22
CA GLY A 80 -16.20 -15.81 -27.02
C GLY A 80 -17.51 -16.49 -26.65
N ARG A 81 -17.77 -16.73 -25.35
CA ARG A 81 -19.15 -16.89 -24.89
C ARG A 81 -19.78 -15.50 -24.78
N GLY A 82 -19.77 -14.78 -25.90
CA GLY A 82 -20.58 -13.59 -26.08
C GLY A 82 -22.01 -14.00 -25.79
N THR A 83 -22.73 -13.19 -25.03
CA THR A 83 -24.11 -13.46 -24.64
C THR A 83 -24.93 -13.69 -25.90
N ASP A 84 -25.11 -14.96 -26.26
CA ASP A 84 -25.76 -15.34 -27.49
C ASP A 84 -27.17 -14.75 -27.46
N ARG A 85 -27.60 -14.19 -28.60
CA ARG A 85 -28.92 -13.55 -28.70
C ARG A 85 -30.04 -14.53 -28.33
N GLU A 86 -29.81 -15.81 -28.57
CA GLU A 86 -30.67 -16.91 -28.16
C GLU A 86 -30.77 -17.05 -26.63
N THR A 87 -29.64 -17.03 -25.91
CA THR A 87 -29.64 -17.05 -24.43
C THR A 87 -30.28 -15.80 -23.85
N LEU A 88 -30.09 -14.64 -24.48
CA LEU A 88 -30.76 -13.39 -24.08
C LEU A 88 -32.28 -13.45 -24.29
N ASP A 89 -32.72 -14.04 -25.40
CA ASP A 89 -34.14 -14.20 -25.71
C ASP A 89 -34.82 -15.19 -24.76
N GLU A 90 -34.11 -16.25 -24.37
CA GLU A 90 -34.58 -17.22 -23.37
C GLU A 90 -34.72 -16.59 -21.98
N ILE A 91 -33.71 -15.84 -21.52
CA ILE A 91 -33.79 -15.09 -20.26
C ILE A 91 -34.97 -14.10 -20.29
N ARG A 92 -35.15 -13.41 -21.41
CA ARG A 92 -36.25 -12.44 -21.58
C ARG A 92 -37.63 -13.10 -21.55
N ARG A 93 -37.75 -14.31 -22.10
CA ARG A 93 -38.96 -15.12 -22.06
C ARG A 93 -39.28 -15.54 -20.63
N LEU A 94 -38.32 -16.11 -19.91
CA LEU A 94 -38.51 -16.58 -18.53
C LEU A 94 -38.88 -15.44 -17.57
N LEU A 95 -38.25 -14.27 -17.73
CA LEU A 95 -38.59 -13.09 -16.92
C LEU A 95 -40.00 -12.54 -17.19
N ARG A 96 -40.52 -12.75 -18.40
CA ARG A 96 -41.89 -12.34 -18.75
C ARG A 96 -42.92 -13.29 -18.14
N GLU A 97 -42.67 -14.58 -18.26
CA GLU A 97 -43.52 -15.64 -17.70
C GLU A 97 -43.64 -15.52 -16.18
N HIS A 98 -42.55 -15.20 -15.48
CA HIS A 98 -42.57 -15.03 -14.02
C HIS A 98 -43.20 -13.69 -13.55
N ARG A 99 -43.39 -12.71 -14.43
CA ARG A 99 -44.04 -11.44 -14.07
C ARG A 99 -45.57 -11.52 -14.16
N GLU A 100 -46.10 -12.50 -14.90
CA GLU A 100 -47.52 -12.66 -15.17
C GLU A 100 -48.21 -13.72 -14.28
N GLY A 101 -47.48 -14.33 -13.33
CA GLY A 101 -47.99 -15.20 -12.27
C GLY A 101 -47.85 -14.58 -10.89
#